data_AF-A0A432H051-F1
#
_entry.id   AF-A0A432H051-F1
#
_cell.length_a   1.000
_cell.length_b   1.000
_cell.length_c   1.000
_cell.angle_alpha   90.00
_cell.angle_beta   90.00
_cell.angle_gamma   90.00
#
_symmetry.space_group_name_H-M   'P 1'
#
loop_
_entity.id
_entity.type
_entity.pdbx_description
1 polymer ?
#
loop_
_entity_poly.entity_id
_entity_poly.type
_entity_poly.pdbx_seq_one_letter_code
_entity_poly.pdbx_strand_id
1 'polypeptide(L)'
;MALQGTLQELTELALTVIQRRFPFFHGQLLRSEDDLEDPSRLPPVFCGAFDWHSAVHGHWTLVRALHVDRERTQLTSEHVADIEQFLDAS
;
A
#
# COMPACT_ATOMS: atom_id res chain seq x y z
N MET A 1 8.64 -12.37 10.35
CA MET A 1 9.59 -11.25 10.48
C MET A 1 9.12 -10.40 11.64
N ALA A 2 9.83 -10.38 12.76
CA ALA A 2 9.50 -9.46 13.85
C ALA A 2 10.08 -8.11 13.44
N LEU A 3 9.22 -7.16 13.08
CA LEU A 3 9.65 -5.80 12.74
C LEU A 3 10.16 -5.18 14.05
N GLN A 4 11.39 -4.67 14.04
CA GLN A 4 11.86 -3.84 15.15
C GLN A 4 11.18 -2.46 15.15
N GLY A 5 10.39 -2.18 14.11
CA GLY A 5 9.57 -0.97 13.97
C GLY A 5 10.32 0.17 13.31
N THR A 6 11.40 -0.13 12.58
CA THR A 6 12.12 0.89 11.82
C THR A 6 11.28 1.37 10.64
N LEU A 7 11.51 2.60 10.20
CA LEU A 7 10.76 3.16 9.08
C LEU A 7 11.01 2.38 7.78
N GLN A 8 12.23 1.85 7.59
CA GLN A 8 12.57 1.00 6.45
C GLN A 8 11.73 -0.29 6.48
N GLU A 9 11.74 -1.02 7.59
CA GLU A 9 10.93 -2.25 7.74
C GLU A 9 9.43 -2.01 7.50
N LEU A 10 8.90 -0.87 7.96
CA LEU A 10 7.50 -0.50 7.76
C LEU A 10 7.17 -0.19 6.29
N THR A 11 8.08 0.48 5.59
CA THR A 11 7.90 0.85 4.18
C THR A 11 8.15 -0.35 3.25
N GLU A 12 9.09 -1.23 3.56
CA GLU A 12 9.27 -2.53 2.89
C GLU A 12 8.03 -3.41 3.02
N LEU A 13 7.44 -3.46 4.23
CA LEU A 13 6.18 -4.15 4.45
C LEU A 13 5.06 -3.53 3.60
N ALA A 14 4.93 -2.20 3.62
CA ALA A 14 3.91 -1.50 2.85
C ALA A 14 4.04 -1.81 1.36
N LEU A 15 5.23 -1.65 0.76
CA LEU A 15 5.51 -2.00 -0.63
C LEU A 15 5.15 -3.45 -0.95
N THR A 16 5.49 -4.39 -0.07
CA THR A 16 5.19 -5.81 -0.27
C THR A 16 3.69 -6.08 -0.26
N VAL A 17 2.95 -5.49 0.69
CA VAL A 17 1.54 -5.79 0.92
C VAL A 17 0.66 -5.17 -0.17
N ILE A 18 0.95 -3.95 -0.61
CA ILE A 18 0.10 -3.21 -1.58
C ILE A 18 0.33 -3.59 -3.04
N GLN A 19 1.24 -4.53 -3.32
CA GLN A 19 1.48 -5.11 -4.65
C GLN A 19 0.97 -6.55 -4.77
N ARG A 20 0.35 -7.09 -3.72
CA ARG A 20 -0.11 -8.48 -3.64
C ARG A 20 -1.62 -8.58 -3.92
N ARG A 21 -1.94 -9.02 -5.14
CA ARG A 21 -3.34 -9.19 -5.59
C ARG A 21 -4.17 -10.19 -4.78
N PHE A 22 -3.57 -11.25 -4.24
CA PHE A 22 -4.31 -12.28 -3.51
C PHE A 22 -3.59 -12.75 -2.22
N PRO A 23 -4.35 -13.05 -1.14
CA PRO A 23 -5.82 -12.98 -1.02
C PRO A 23 -6.35 -11.52 -0.99
N PHE A 24 -7.60 -11.32 -1.42
CA PHE A 24 -8.29 -10.03 -1.45
C PHE A 24 -9.69 -10.16 -0.82
N PHE A 25 -10.07 -9.16 -0.04
CA PHE A 25 -11.33 -9.02 0.67
C PHE A 25 -11.86 -7.60 0.46
N HIS A 26 -13.06 -7.51 -0.11
CA HIS A 26 -13.76 -6.25 -0.29
C HIS A 26 -15.11 -6.30 0.43
N GLY A 27 -15.22 -5.56 1.53
CA GLY A 27 -16.49 -5.37 2.21
C GLY A 27 -17.31 -4.33 1.48
N GLN A 28 -18.30 -4.77 0.69
CA GLN A 28 -19.20 -3.88 -0.04
C GLN A 28 -20.63 -3.99 0.49
N LEU A 29 -21.29 -2.84 0.68
CA LEU A 29 -22.74 -2.81 0.87
C LEU A 29 -23.42 -2.89 -0.49
N LEU A 30 -24.17 -3.96 -0.73
CA LEU A 30 -25.00 -4.11 -1.92
C LEU A 30 -26.42 -3.63 -1.60
N ARG A 31 -26.94 -2.71 -2.41
CA ARG A 31 -28.31 -2.21 -2.33
C ARG A 31 -29.23 -2.92 -3.33
N SER A 32 -28.66 -3.51 -4.36
CA SER A 32 -29.32 -4.29 -5.40
C SER A 32 -28.36 -5.32 -5.98
N GLU A 33 -28.88 -6.23 -6.82
CA GLU A 33 -28.07 -7.21 -7.54
C GLU A 33 -27.11 -6.56 -8.56
N ASP A 34 -27.44 -5.36 -9.05
CA ASP A 34 -26.61 -4.61 -10.01
C ASP A 34 -25.32 -4.07 -9.37
N ASP A 35 -25.23 -4.03 -8.03
CA ASP A 35 -24.04 -3.56 -7.32
C ASP A 35 -22.92 -4.62 -7.27
N LEU A 36 -23.21 -5.87 -7.64
CA LEU A 36 -22.22 -6.96 -7.66
C LEU A 36 -21.24 -6.77 -8.83
N GLU A 37 -20.12 -6.11 -8.54
CA GLU A 37 -19.03 -5.92 -9.51
C GLU A 37 -17.96 -7.01 -9.44
N ASP A 38 -17.36 -7.31 -10.59
CA ASP A 38 -16.18 -8.18 -10.64
C ASP A 38 -14.97 -7.44 -10.01
N PRO A 39 -14.20 -8.08 -9.11
CA PRO A 39 -13.06 -7.45 -8.46
C PRO A 39 -12.01 -6.86 -9.43
N SER A 40 -11.93 -7.33 -10.67
CA SER A 40 -11.03 -6.78 -11.69
C SER A 40 -11.46 -5.42 -12.24
N ARG A 41 -12.70 -4.99 -11.98
CA ARG A 41 -13.24 -3.68 -12.35
C ARG A 41 -13.09 -2.65 -11.24
N LEU A 42 -12.74 -3.08 -10.03
CA LEU A 42 -12.43 -2.19 -8.92
C LEU A 42 -11.12 -1.42 -9.21
N PRO A 43 -10.93 -0.21 -8.66
CA PRO A 43 -9.76 0.59 -8.96
C PRO A 43 -8.45 -0.17 -8.62
N PRO A 44 -7.42 -0.11 -9.48
CA PRO A 44 -6.21 -0.94 -9.36
C PRO A 44 -5.49 -0.79 -8.02
N VAL A 45 -5.41 0.45 -7.51
CA VAL A 45 -4.80 0.79 -6.22
C VAL A 45 -5.40 0.01 -5.05
N PHE A 46 -6.68 -0.37 -5.12
CA PHE A 46 -7.36 -1.09 -4.05
C PHE A 46 -7.31 -2.61 -4.22
N CYS A 47 -6.92 -3.11 -5.39
CA CYS A 47 -6.81 -4.53 -5.70
C CYS A 47 -5.41 -5.10 -5.42
N GLY A 48 -4.45 -4.25 -5.06
CA GLY A 48 -3.07 -4.62 -4.76
C GLY A 48 -2.83 -5.06 -3.31
N ALA A 49 -3.81 -4.97 -2.42
CA ALA A 49 -3.65 -5.36 -1.01
C ALA A 49 -4.75 -6.32 -0.57
N PHE A 50 -4.68 -6.82 0.67
CA PHE A 50 -5.73 -7.68 1.22
C PHE A 50 -7.10 -7.00 1.24
N ASP A 51 -7.18 -5.73 1.62
CA ASP A 51 -8.41 -4.93 1.56
C ASP A 51 -8.08 -3.46 1.25
N TRP A 52 -9.12 -2.64 1.04
CA TRP A 52 -8.97 -1.19 0.87
C TRP A 52 -8.11 -0.61 1.99
N HIS A 53 -8.48 -0.84 3.25
CA HIS A 53 -7.84 -0.16 4.38
C HIS A 53 -6.34 -0.40 4.40
N SER A 54 -5.91 -1.63 4.15
CA SER A 54 -4.50 -2.01 4.01
C SER A 54 -3.83 -1.24 2.88
N ALA A 55 -4.49 -1.10 1.72
CA ALA A 55 -3.96 -0.32 0.62
C ALA A 55 -3.75 1.16 1.01
N VAL A 56 -4.74 1.80 1.64
CA VAL A 56 -4.63 3.20 2.09
C VAL A 56 -3.53 3.38 3.13
N HIS A 57 -3.45 2.50 4.13
CA HIS A 57 -2.40 2.57 5.15
C HIS A 57 -1.01 2.35 4.55
N GLY A 58 -0.87 1.45 3.58
CA GLY A 58 0.38 1.25 2.86
C GLY A 58 0.81 2.50 2.10
N HIS A 59 -0.05 3.03 1.21
CA HIS A 59 0.25 4.25 0.45
C HIS A 59 0.53 5.45 1.35
N TRP A 60 -0.25 5.64 2.42
CA TRP A 60 -0.02 6.72 3.38
C TRP A 60 1.33 6.56 4.09
N THR A 61 1.70 5.35 4.49
CA THR A 61 3.01 5.08 5.11
C THR A 61 4.15 5.46 4.17
N LEU A 62 4.04 5.11 2.88
CA LEU A 62 5.02 5.46 1.85
C LEU A 62 5.13 6.97 1.63
N VAL A 63 4.00 7.65 1.40
CA VAL A 63 3.97 9.12 1.23
C VAL A 63 4.52 9.82 2.47
N ARG A 64 4.15 9.37 3.67
CA ARG A 64 4.66 9.94 4.92
C ARG A 64 6.14 9.72 5.08
N ALA A 65 6.67 8.55 4.73
CA ALA A 65 8.11 8.29 4.81
C ALA A 65 8.93 9.29 3.97
N LEU A 66 8.42 9.71 2.81
CA LEU A 66 9.06 10.72 1.95
C LEU A 66 9.01 12.15 2.52
N HIS A 67 8.07 12.44 3.43
CA HIS A 67 7.82 13.78 3.99
C HIS A 67 8.25 13.93 5.46
N VAL A 68 8.70 12.86 6.10
CA VAL A 68 9.36 12.92 7.41
C VAL A 68 10.81 13.35 7.18
N ASP A 69 11.35 14.14 8.12
CA ASP A 69 12.74 14.63 8.09
C ASP A 69 13.73 13.52 7.72
N ARG A 70 14.38 13.67 6.56
CA ARG A 70 15.21 12.62 5.97
C ARG A 70 16.38 12.23 6.86
N GLU A 71 16.95 13.16 7.63
CA GLU A 71 18.03 12.85 8.59
C GLU A 71 17.58 11.92 9.71
N ARG A 72 16.29 11.95 10.07
CA ARG A 72 15.69 11.09 11.09
C ARG A 72 15.20 9.75 10.55
N THR A 73 14.97 9.65 9.25
CA THR A 73 14.36 8.46 8.62
C THR A 73 15.34 7.29 8.46
N GLN A 74 16.65 7.58 8.36
CA GLN A 74 17.71 6.59 8.10
C GLN A 74 17.45 5.72 6.85
N LEU A 75 16.56 6.15 5.95
CA LEU A 75 16.29 5.44 4.69
C LEU A 75 17.46 5.64 3.72
N THR A 76 17.84 4.58 3.02
CA THR A 76 18.85 4.67 1.95
C THR A 76 18.26 5.43 0.76
N SER A 77 19.12 6.04 -0.05
CA SER A 77 18.71 6.72 -1.28
C SER A 77 18.09 5.77 -2.31
N GLU A 78 18.53 4.51 -2.32
CA GLU A 78 17.95 3.45 -3.15
C GLU A 78 16.51 3.14 -2.72
N HIS A 79 16.29 2.93 -1.41
CA HIS A 79 14.96 2.64 -0.88
C HIS A 79 13.97 3.80 -1.09
N VAL A 80 14.45 5.03 -0.99
CA VAL A 80 13.66 6.22 -1.36
C VAL A 80 13.21 6.15 -2.82
N ALA A 81 14.13 5.83 -3.73
CA ALA A 81 13.83 5.79 -5.16
C ALA A 81 12.81 4.69 -5.48
N ASP A 82 12.88 3.55 -4.80
CA ASP A 82 11.88 2.48 -4.92
C ASP A 82 10.48 2.95 -4.49
N ILE A 83 10.38 3.71 -3.40
CA ILE A 83 9.12 4.29 -2.94
C ILE A 83 8.57 5.30 -3.96
N GLU A 84 9.42 6.21 -4.45
CA GLU A 84 9.04 7.23 -5.44
C GLU A 84 8.58 6.58 -6.75
N GLN A 85 9.35 5.61 -7.26
CA GLN A 85 9.02 4.85 -8.47
C GLN A 85 7.68 4.12 -8.34
N PHE A 86 7.42 3.48 -7.20
CA PHE A 86 6.15 2.80 -6.96
C PHE A 86 4.97 3.78 -6.97
N LEU A 87 5.09 4.90 -6.23
CA LEU A 87 4.02 5.88 -6.12
C LEU A 87 3.71 6.57 -7.46
N ASP A 88 4.72 6.81 -8.31
CA ASP A 88 4.54 7.39 -9.65
C ASP A 88 3.83 6.44 -10.63
N ALA A 89 3.93 5.13 -10.40
CA ALA A 89 3.32 4.10 -11.25
C ALA A 89 1.91 3.65 -10.81
N SER A 90 1.45 4.12 -9.64
CA SER A 90 0.22 3.68 -8.96
C SER A 90 -1.04 4.44 -9.38
#